data_AF-A0A7C1Z6E1-F1
#
_entry.id   AF-A0A7C1Z6E1-F1
#
_cell.length_a   1.000
_cell.length_b   1.000
_cell.length_c   1.000
_cell.angle_alpha   90.00
_cell.angle_beta   90.00
_cell.angle_gamma   90.00
#
_symmetry.space_group_name_H-M   'P 1'
#
loop_
_entity.id
_entity.type
_entity.pdbx_description
1 polymer ?
#
loop_
_entity_poly.entity_id
_entity_poly.type
_entity_poly.pdbx_seq_one_letter_code
_entity_poly.pdbx_strand_id
1 'polypeptide(L)'
;MKTQSEKNERIDIRVTAEEKRIFLRARKLSGDRSLSAFVTRIVKTKAFEIIEDNKRILSSERDRNIFFDAIFADLDPNQALKDAAKEYNSSQD
;
A
#
# COMPACT_ATOMS: atom_id res chain seq x y z
N MET A 1 1.27 19.39 -14.34
CA MET A 1 2.05 20.30 -13.48
C MET A 1 2.51 19.52 -12.26
N LYS A 2 3.81 19.42 -12.01
CA LYS A 2 4.33 18.73 -10.83
C LYS A 2 4.10 19.64 -9.62
N THR A 3 3.05 19.40 -8.84
CA THR A 3 2.97 19.92 -7.48
C THR A 3 4.03 19.19 -6.67
N GLN A 4 5.27 19.70 -6.73
CA GLN A 4 6.22 19.47 -5.66
C GLN A 4 5.64 20.23 -4.46
N SER A 5 4.74 19.58 -3.71
CA SER A 5 4.00 20.25 -2.65
C SER A 5 5.00 20.82 -1.65
N GLU A 6 4.79 22.08 -1.28
CA GLU A 6 5.53 22.69 -0.19
C GLU A 6 5.40 21.80 1.06
N LYS A 7 6.44 21.70 1.88
CA LYS A 7 6.41 20.94 3.14
C LYS A 7 5.67 21.76 4.22
N ASN A 8 4.40 22.03 4.01
CA ASN A 8 3.55 22.82 4.91
C ASN A 8 2.81 21.96 5.95
N GLU A 9 2.64 20.66 5.70
CA GLU A 9 2.01 19.72 6.61
C GLU A 9 2.92 19.31 7.79
N ARG A 10 2.33 19.06 8.96
CA ARG A 10 3.04 18.71 10.21
C ARG A 10 2.53 17.40 10.81
N ILE A 11 3.46 16.67 11.44
CA ILE A 11 3.17 15.46 12.21
C ILE A 11 3.67 15.70 13.64
N ASP A 12 2.74 15.82 14.58
CA ASP A 12 3.06 15.96 16.00
C ASP A 12 3.06 14.59 16.68
N ILE A 13 4.18 14.23 17.30
CA ILE A 13 4.33 12.98 18.05
C ILE A 13 4.79 13.25 19.47
N ARG A 14 4.15 12.59 20.43
CA ARG A 14 4.65 12.50 21.81
C ARG A 14 5.32 11.16 22.00
N VAL A 15 6.50 11.18 22.59
CA VAL A 15 7.32 9.98 22.85
C VAL A 15 7.88 10.06 24.25
N THR A 16 8.09 8.91 24.86
CA THR A 16 8.81 8.77 26.13
C THR A 16 10.28 9.16 25.98
N ALA A 17 10.94 9.40 27.11
CA ALA A 17 12.38 9.69 27.13
C ALA A 17 13.21 8.51 26.59
N GLU A 18 12.76 7.28 26.83
CA GLU A 18 13.42 6.06 26.36
C GLU A 18 13.34 5.94 24.83
N GLU A 19 12.14 6.06 24.25
CA GLU A 19 11.95 6.05 22.80
C GLU A 19 12.79 7.14 22.12
N LYS A 20 12.79 8.36 22.68
CA LYS A 20 13.62 9.45 22.17
C LYS A 20 15.11 9.10 22.16
N ARG A 21 15.62 8.46 23.22
CA ARG A 21 17.02 7.99 23.28
C ARG A 21 17.31 6.94 22.22
N ILE A 22 16.42 5.96 22.04
CA ILE A 22 16.56 4.91 21.03
C ILE A 22 16.60 5.54 19.64
N PHE A 23 15.67 6.43 19.31
CA PHE A 23 15.63 7.08 18.00
C PHE A 23 16.87 7.95 17.74
N LEU A 24 17.35 8.68 18.74
CA LEU A 24 18.59 9.47 18.60
C LEU A 24 19.81 8.58 18.35
N ARG A 25 19.89 7.41 19.02
CA ARG A 25 20.97 6.45 18.80
C ARG A 25 20.88 5.82 17.42
N ALA A 26 19.69 5.35 17.02
CA ALA A 26 19.45 4.77 15.70
C ALA A 26 19.78 5.77 14.58
N ARG A 27 19.31 7.02 14.69
CA ARG A 27 19.66 8.12 13.79
C ARG A 27 21.16 8.29 13.61
N LYS A 28 21.92 8.27 14.72
CA LYS A 28 23.38 8.44 14.68
C LYS A 28 24.04 7.30 13.91
N LEU A 29 23.55 6.07 14.07
CA LEU A 29 24.06 4.88 13.39
C LEU A 29 23.65 4.86 11.90
N SER A 30 22.45 5.32 11.57
CA SER A 30 21.95 5.37 10.19
C SER A 30 22.48 6.57 9.38
N GLY A 31 23.17 7.52 10.01
CA GLY A 31 23.77 8.67 9.33
C GLY A 31 22.79 9.80 8.97
N ASP A 32 21.58 9.80 9.56
CA ASP A 32 20.58 10.82 9.25
C ASP A 32 20.91 12.18 9.90
N ARG A 33 20.75 13.26 9.10
CA ARG A 33 21.14 14.63 9.50
C ARG A 33 20.37 15.16 10.72
N SER A 34 19.11 14.76 10.90
CA SER A 34 18.28 15.19 12.03
C SER A 34 17.32 14.09 12.47
N LEU A 35 16.79 14.20 13.70
CA LEU A 35 15.82 13.23 14.23
C LEU A 35 14.53 13.23 13.40
N SER A 36 14.06 14.39 12.96
CA SER A 36 12.91 14.51 12.08
C SER A 36 13.17 13.82 10.74
N ALA A 37 14.34 14.05 10.11
CA ALA A 37 14.68 13.39 8.85
C ALA A 37 14.70 11.85 8.98
N PHE A 38 15.28 11.35 10.08
CA PHE A 38 15.27 9.92 10.40
C PHE A 38 13.85 9.36 10.54
N VAL A 39 13.02 9.97 11.41
CA VAL A 39 11.66 9.49 11.66
C VAL A 39 10.83 9.55 10.38
N THR A 40 10.86 10.66 9.64
CA THR A 40 10.14 10.80 8.37
C THR A 40 10.58 9.74 7.36
N ARG A 41 11.88 9.44 7.26
CA ARG A 41 12.40 8.41 6.35
C ARG A 41 11.88 7.01 6.75
N ILE A 42 12.01 6.65 8.02
CA ILE A 42 11.57 5.34 8.53
C ILE A 42 10.06 5.15 8.35
N VAL A 43 9.25 6.16 8.73
CA VAL A 43 7.79 6.11 8.58
C VAL A 43 7.40 6.02 7.11
N LYS A 44 8.04 6.81 6.23
CA LYS A 44 7.79 6.76 4.79
C LYS A 44 8.09 5.38 4.20
N THR A 45 9.26 4.82 4.51
CA THR A 45 9.64 3.48 4.04
C THR A 45 8.63 2.43 4.51
N LYS A 46 8.30 2.43 5.81
CA LYS A 46 7.38 1.41 6.35
C LYS A 46 5.96 1.56 5.81
N ALA A 47 5.50 2.79 5.60
CA ALA A 47 4.20 3.06 4.99
C ALA A 47 4.13 2.50 3.56
N PHE A 48 5.19 2.69 2.75
CA PHE A 48 5.24 2.08 1.41
C PHE A 48 5.22 0.57 1.46
N GLU A 49 6.01 -0.06 2.34
CA GLU A 49 5.98 -1.52 2.52
C GLU A 49 4.57 -2.01 2.83
N ILE A 50 3.88 -1.38 3.80
CA ILE A 50 2.52 -1.76 4.18
C ILE A 50 1.55 -1.62 2.99
N ILE A 51 1.62 -0.50 2.25
CA ILE A 51 0.74 -0.28 1.10
C ILE A 51 0.98 -1.32 0.01
N GLU A 52 2.25 -1.60 -0.31
CA GLU A 52 2.60 -2.58 -1.33
C GLU A 52 2.22 -4.00 -0.92
N ASP A 53 2.44 -4.37 0.34
CA ASP A 53 2.03 -5.68 0.85
C ASP A 53 0.51 -5.87 0.79
N ASN A 54 -0.28 -4.82 1.04
CA ASN A 54 -1.74 -4.89 0.94
C ASN A 54 -2.25 -4.85 -0.51
N LYS A 55 -1.50 -4.28 -1.45
CA LYS A 55 -1.87 -4.24 -2.88
C LYS A 55 -1.53 -5.53 -3.63
N ARG A 56 -0.75 -6.44 -3.03
CA ARG A 56 -0.38 -7.70 -3.67
C ARG A 56 -1.57 -8.63 -3.80
N ILE A 57 -2.12 -8.72 -5.00
CA ILE A 57 -3.27 -9.57 -5.36
C ILE A 57 -2.89 -11.07 -5.38
N LEU A 58 -1.62 -11.41 -5.62
CA LEU A 58 -1.11 -12.79 -5.70
C LEU A 58 -0.09 -13.07 -4.59
N SER A 59 -0.48 -12.77 -3.37
CA SER A 59 0.41 -12.80 -2.20
C SER A 59 0.82 -14.22 -1.80
N SER A 60 -0.02 -15.22 -2.04
CA SER A 60 0.25 -16.63 -1.73
C SER A 60 0.41 -17.52 -2.97
N GLU A 61 1.06 -18.67 -2.81
CA GLU A 61 1.10 -19.74 -3.82
C GLU A 61 -0.31 -20.20 -4.22
N ARG A 62 -1.23 -20.26 -3.25
CA ARG A 62 -2.63 -20.63 -3.49
C ARG A 62 -3.33 -19.62 -4.40
N ASP A 63 -3.13 -18.31 -4.16
CA ASP A 63 -3.74 -17.26 -4.98
C ASP A 63 -3.22 -17.35 -6.42
N ARG A 64 -1.92 -17.62 -6.60
CA ARG A 64 -1.31 -17.79 -7.93
C ARG A 64 -1.94 -18.97 -8.66
N ASN A 65 -2.05 -20.13 -8.01
CA ASN A 65 -2.65 -21.32 -8.63
C ASN A 65 -4.09 -21.06 -9.06
N ILE A 66 -4.93 -20.52 -8.17
CA ILE A 66 -6.33 -20.18 -8.48
C ILE A 66 -6.41 -19.18 -9.65
N PHE A 67 -5.56 -18.15 -9.63
CA PHE A 67 -5.56 -17.12 -10.67
C PHE A 67 -5.14 -17.68 -12.04
N PHE A 68 -4.05 -18.45 -12.09
CA PHE A 68 -3.60 -19.05 -13.35
C PHE A 68 -4.56 -20.12 -13.86
N ASP A 69 -5.09 -20.96 -12.98
CA ASP A 69 -6.13 -21.94 -13.34
C ASP A 69 -7.34 -21.23 -13.93
N ALA A 70 -7.79 -20.10 -13.34
CA ALA A 70 -8.91 -19.33 -13.85
C ALA A 70 -8.62 -18.62 -15.19
N ILE A 71 -7.38 -18.19 -15.45
CA ILE A 71 -6.98 -17.57 -16.73
C ILE A 71 -6.88 -18.60 -17.87
N PHE A 72 -6.35 -19.78 -17.58
CA PHE A 72 -6.11 -20.81 -18.60
C PHE A 72 -7.29 -21.76 -18.78
N ALA A 73 -8.25 -21.78 -17.85
CA ALA A 73 -9.47 -22.53 -18.00
C ALA A 73 -10.44 -21.83 -18.95
N ASP A 74 -11.10 -22.61 -19.79
CA ASP A 74 -12.24 -22.15 -20.60
C ASP A 74 -13.50 -22.13 -19.72
N LEU A 75 -13.66 -21.04 -18.96
CA LEU A 75 -14.75 -20.85 -18.01
C LEU A 75 -15.86 -20.00 -18.62
N ASP A 76 -17.00 -20.61 -18.87
CA ASP A 76 -18.20 -19.89 -19.28
C ASP A 76 -18.80 -19.07 -18.12
N PRO A 77 -19.23 -17.82 -18.36
CA PRO A 77 -19.94 -17.04 -17.35
C PRO A 77 -21.22 -17.75 -16.91
N ASN A 78 -21.48 -17.76 -15.61
CA ASN A 78 -22.72 -18.32 -15.08
C ASN A 78 -23.93 -17.44 -15.45
N GLN A 79 -25.14 -17.95 -15.22
CA GLN A 79 -26.37 -17.27 -15.59
C GLN A 79 -26.51 -15.89 -14.92
N ALA A 80 -26.12 -15.77 -13.65
CA ALA A 80 -26.17 -14.50 -12.91
C ALA A 80 -25.28 -13.41 -13.53
N LEU A 81 -24.06 -13.75 -13.97
CA LEU A 81 -23.16 -12.83 -14.67
C LEU A 81 -23.74 -12.43 -16.04
N LYS A 82 -24.31 -13.40 -16.77
CA LYS A 82 -24.96 -13.14 -18.07
C LYS A 82 -26.16 -12.19 -17.93
N ASP A 83 -26.95 -12.35 -16.88
CA ASP A 83 -28.14 -11.53 -16.64
C ASP A 83 -27.75 -10.11 -16.17
N ALA A 84 -26.77 -9.98 -15.28
CA ALA A 84 -26.24 -8.67 -14.86
C ALA A 84 -25.65 -7.87 -16.04
N ALA A 85 -24.95 -8.55 -16.97
CA ALA A 85 -24.43 -7.91 -18.17
C ALA A 85 -25.54 -7.41 -19.11
N LYS A 86 -26.63 -8.18 -19.27
CA LYS A 86 -27.81 -7.76 -20.04
C LYS A 86 -28.47 -6.53 -19.41
N GLU A 87 -28.66 -6.54 -18.10
CA GLU A 87 -29.25 -5.42 -17.35
C GLU A 87 -28.43 -4.14 -17.52
N TYR A 88 -27.11 -4.20 -17.34
CA TYR A 88 -26.23 -3.06 -17.58
C TYR A 88 -26.39 -2.50 -18.99
N ASN A 89 -26.29 -3.34 -20.03
CA ASN A 89 -26.41 -2.91 -21.42
C ASN A 89 -27.79 -2.29 -21.72
N SER A 90 -28.86 -2.85 -21.17
CA SER A 90 -30.22 -2.31 -21.35
C SER A 90 -30.49 -0.99 -20.62
N SER A 91 -29.62 -0.61 -19.68
CA SER A 91 -29.72 0.65 -18.91
C SER A 91 -28.85 1.78 -19.48
N GLN A 92 -28.07 1.51 -20.52
CA GLN A 92 -27.24 2.49 -21.24
C GLN A 92 -27.91 2.97 -22.55
N ASP A 93 -29.07 2.43 -22.90
CA ASP A 93 -29.98 2.87 -23.98
C ASP A 93 -31.14 3.72 -23.42
#